data_AF-A0A352WS49-F1
#
_entry.id   AF-A0A352WS49-F1
#
_cell.length_a   1.000
_cell.length_b   1.000
_cell.length_c   1.000
_cell.angle_alpha   90.00
_cell.angle_beta   90.00
_cell.angle_gamma   90.00
#
_symmetry.space_group_name_H-M   'P 1'
#
loop_
_entity.id
_entity.type
_entity.pdbx_description
1 polymer ?
#
loop_
_entity_poly.entity_id
_entity_poly.type
_entity_poly.pdbx_seq_one_letter_code
_entity_poly.pdbx_strand_id
1 'polypeptide(L)'
;VGTVSIDKSEILSALLSKRGIPHNVLNAKLHAKEAEIVAQAGKFGAVTISTNMAGRGTDIMLGGNPVYMAKAQLAREGYDEELIRLCDSFFDTEDEAILDIREKFAQLNARYKDAISKEVQKVKDAGGLYIIGSERHESRRVDNQLRGRSGRQGDPGASMFFLSFEDDLLRLFGGERLLRIANSMPQSDEIVINMRIMSNSIENAQKGIESRNFSRRKNVLMYDDVMNQQRSIIYKQRREVLDGADVQDTIKNMMDSWITSSVEQACSADSPEDWNFDLIREQFQGMFTTDRDFRYTPAQLDELTAEFITDLIRDRALQRYASQEALFGSDMFREVE
;
A
#
# COMPACT_ATOMS: atom_id res chain seq x y z
N VAL A 1 25.84 -9.32 1.32
CA VAL A 1 25.24 -10.53 0.73
C VAL A 1 23.72 -10.43 0.85
N GLY A 2 22.99 -10.49 -0.25
CA GLY A 2 21.53 -10.48 -0.27
C GLY A 2 20.97 -11.90 -0.41
N THR A 3 19.99 -12.24 0.43
CA THR A 3 19.25 -13.51 0.42
C THR A 3 17.75 -13.24 0.23
N VAL A 4 16.96 -14.24 -0.11
CA VAL A 4 15.50 -14.08 -0.32
C VAL A 4 14.65 -14.39 0.92
N SER A 5 15.21 -15.07 1.94
CA SER A 5 14.49 -15.45 3.15
C SER A 5 15.36 -15.41 4.41
N ILE A 6 14.70 -15.33 5.56
CA ILE A 6 15.38 -15.27 6.87
C ILE A 6 16.14 -16.56 7.11
N ASP A 7 15.53 -17.72 6.84
CA ASP A 7 16.14 -19.03 7.02
C ASP A 7 17.46 -19.17 6.24
N LYS A 8 17.48 -18.68 4.99
CA LYS A 8 18.70 -18.66 4.17
C LYS A 8 19.77 -17.73 4.74
N SER A 9 19.38 -16.58 5.29
CA SER A 9 20.30 -15.68 6.01
C SER A 9 20.91 -16.34 7.23
N GLU A 10 20.13 -17.09 8.01
CA GLU A 10 20.60 -17.80 9.20
C GLU A 10 21.56 -18.93 8.84
N ILE A 11 21.24 -19.72 7.81
CA ILE A 11 22.13 -20.77 7.29
C ILE A 11 23.47 -20.15 6.85
N LEU A 12 23.43 -19.07 6.07
CA LEU A 12 24.64 -18.39 5.61
C LEU A 12 25.44 -17.81 6.79
N SER A 13 24.75 -17.23 7.77
CA SER A 13 25.38 -16.70 8.99
C SER A 13 26.10 -17.77 9.79
N ALA A 14 25.50 -18.96 9.94
CA ALA A 14 26.13 -20.09 10.59
C ALA A 14 27.39 -20.56 9.83
N LEU A 15 27.34 -20.60 8.50
CA LEU A 15 28.48 -20.97 7.65
C LEU A 15 29.63 -19.97 7.73
N LEU A 16 29.35 -18.68 7.77
CA LEU A 16 30.36 -17.63 7.96
C LEU A 16 30.97 -17.69 9.35
N SER A 17 30.15 -17.90 10.38
CA SER A 17 30.61 -18.08 11.77
C SER A 17 31.56 -19.26 11.90
N LYS A 18 31.23 -20.40 11.28
CA LYS A 18 32.09 -21.59 11.25
C LYS A 18 33.45 -21.33 10.58
N ARG A 19 33.52 -20.38 9.66
CA ARG A 19 34.77 -19.94 9.00
C ARG A 19 35.45 -18.76 9.69
N GLY A 20 34.94 -18.30 10.83
CA GLY A 20 35.52 -17.19 11.59
C GLY A 20 35.37 -15.82 10.94
N ILE A 21 34.39 -15.64 10.05
CA ILE A 21 34.16 -14.37 9.34
C ILE A 21 33.16 -13.54 10.16
N PRO A 22 33.55 -12.41 10.76
CA PRO A 22 32.64 -11.54 11.49
C PRO A 22 31.65 -10.89 10.51
N HIS A 23 30.36 -10.93 10.83
CA HIS A 23 29.31 -10.41 9.97
C HIS A 23 28.07 -9.98 10.77
N ASN A 24 27.25 -9.14 10.15
CA ASN A 24 25.94 -8.75 10.67
C ASN A 24 24.81 -9.33 9.82
N VAL A 25 23.65 -9.58 10.42
CA VAL A 25 22.45 -10.08 9.74
C VAL A 25 21.30 -9.08 9.89
N LEU A 26 20.68 -8.71 8.77
CA LEU A 26 19.51 -7.85 8.69
C LEU A 26 18.29 -8.69 8.28
N ASN A 27 17.22 -8.63 9.08
CA ASN A 27 16.03 -9.48 8.92
C ASN A 27 14.72 -8.68 8.75
N ALA A 28 14.82 -7.37 8.52
CA ALA A 28 13.72 -6.42 8.36
C ALA A 28 12.81 -6.27 9.59
N LYS A 29 13.30 -6.59 10.80
CA LYS A 29 12.52 -6.47 12.05
C LYS A 29 12.77 -5.17 12.80
N LEU A 30 14.00 -4.65 12.79
CA LEU A 30 14.41 -3.50 13.61
C LEU A 30 15.04 -2.40 12.75
N HIS A 31 14.20 -1.59 12.11
CA HIS A 31 14.66 -0.62 11.09
C HIS A 31 15.74 0.35 11.55
N ALA A 32 15.67 0.90 12.77
CA ALA A 32 16.67 1.85 13.27
C ALA A 32 18.06 1.21 13.44
N LYS A 33 18.13 0.06 14.13
CA LYS A 33 19.39 -0.69 14.31
C LYS A 33 19.92 -1.20 12.97
N GLU A 34 19.05 -1.63 12.08
CA GLU A 34 19.45 -2.05 10.73
C GLU A 34 20.06 -0.90 9.93
N ALA A 35 19.48 0.30 10.01
CA ALA A 35 20.02 1.49 9.36
C ALA A 35 21.43 1.81 9.87
N GLU A 36 21.67 1.72 11.18
CA GLU A 36 23.01 1.90 11.75
C GLU A 36 24.01 0.87 11.22
N ILE A 37 23.64 -0.41 11.16
CA ILE A 37 24.50 -1.46 10.62
C ILE A 37 24.81 -1.20 9.15
N VAL A 38 23.80 -0.85 8.34
CA VAL A 38 23.95 -0.57 6.91
C VAL A 38 24.85 0.65 6.68
N ALA A 39 24.71 1.69 7.50
CA ALA A 39 25.55 2.88 7.45
C ALA A 39 27.04 2.56 7.69
N GLN A 40 27.35 1.46 8.38
CA GLN A 40 28.71 1.00 8.65
C GLN A 40 29.16 -0.15 7.73
N ALA A 41 28.28 -0.66 6.85
CA ALA A 41 28.55 -1.82 6.01
C ALA A 41 29.61 -1.59 4.92
N GLY A 42 29.96 -0.33 4.62
CA GLY A 42 30.99 0.02 3.64
C GLY A 42 32.42 0.09 4.18
N LYS A 43 32.65 -0.24 5.45
CA LYS A 43 34.00 -0.29 6.05
C LYS A 43 34.82 -1.48 5.54
N PHE A 44 36.15 -1.37 5.63
CA PHE A 44 37.04 -2.43 5.18
C PHE A 44 36.82 -3.72 5.98
N GLY A 45 36.63 -4.84 5.28
CA GLY A 45 36.39 -6.14 5.90
C GLY A 45 34.99 -6.34 6.49
N ALA A 46 34.09 -5.35 6.39
CA ALA A 46 32.73 -5.49 6.88
C ALA A 46 31.91 -6.45 5.99
N VAL A 47 31.27 -7.44 6.61
CA VAL A 47 30.35 -8.36 5.94
C VAL A 47 28.95 -8.19 6.51
N THR A 48 27.97 -7.93 5.64
CA THR A 48 26.57 -7.77 6.03
C THR A 48 25.69 -8.67 5.18
N ILE A 49 24.89 -9.51 5.83
CA ILE A 49 23.83 -10.31 5.23
C ILE A 49 22.53 -9.51 5.32
N SER A 50 21.83 -9.35 4.20
CA SER A 50 20.54 -8.68 4.13
C SER A 50 19.50 -9.61 3.55
N THR A 51 18.42 -9.81 4.30
CA THR A 51 17.26 -10.56 3.84
C THR A 51 16.36 -9.67 2.98
N ASN A 52 16.06 -10.09 1.76
CA ASN A 52 15.30 -9.34 0.76
C ASN A 52 15.88 -7.93 0.52
N MET A 53 15.21 -6.92 1.09
CA MET A 53 15.59 -5.51 1.01
C MET A 53 15.77 -4.89 2.40
N ALA A 54 16.14 -5.69 3.41
CA ALA A 54 16.45 -5.16 4.74
C ALA A 54 17.57 -4.11 4.64
N GLY A 55 17.42 -3.01 5.38
CA GLY A 55 18.29 -1.84 5.21
C GLY A 55 17.94 -0.93 4.03
N ARG A 56 16.71 -1.00 3.51
CA ARG A 56 16.24 -0.04 2.50
C ARG A 56 16.11 1.36 3.08
N GLY A 57 16.49 2.37 2.29
CA GLY A 57 16.47 3.78 2.70
C GLY A 57 17.83 4.31 3.16
N THR A 58 18.74 3.44 3.63
CA THR A 58 20.08 3.86 4.06
C THR A 58 21.13 3.63 2.97
N ASP A 59 22.02 4.61 2.81
CA ASP A 59 23.14 4.54 1.88
C ASP A 59 24.34 3.78 2.48
N ILE A 60 25.01 2.98 1.65
CA ILE A 60 26.27 2.31 1.99
C ILE A 60 27.40 3.13 1.36
N MET A 61 27.98 4.02 2.15
CA MET A 61 29.16 4.80 1.76
C MET A 61 30.43 4.00 2.04
N LEU A 62 31.37 3.98 1.09
CA LEU A 62 32.67 3.34 1.29
C LEU A 62 33.40 4.00 2.48
N GLY A 63 34.05 3.19 3.32
CA GLY A 63 34.69 3.67 4.57
C GLY A 63 33.72 3.98 5.72
N GLY A 64 32.41 3.88 5.50
CA GLY A 64 31.35 4.17 6.47
C GLY A 64 30.66 5.51 6.23
N ASN A 65 29.50 5.70 6.86
CA ASN A 65 28.68 6.90 6.65
C ASN A 65 28.95 7.97 7.73
N PRO A 66 29.56 9.12 7.39
CA PRO A 66 29.93 10.16 8.35
C PRO A 66 28.72 10.88 8.94
N VAL A 67 27.60 10.98 8.20
CA VAL A 67 26.35 11.58 8.67
C VAL A 67 25.79 10.77 9.84
N TYR A 68 25.74 9.44 9.71
CA TYR A 68 25.28 8.57 10.80
C TYR A 68 26.23 8.60 12.00
N MET A 69 27.55 8.70 11.76
CA MET A 69 28.52 8.85 12.86
C MET A 69 28.33 10.17 13.62
N ALA A 70 28.09 11.27 12.91
CA ALA A 70 27.80 12.57 13.50
C ALA A 70 26.49 12.56 14.30
N LYS A 71 25.39 12.02 13.74
CA LYS A 71 24.11 11.87 14.46
C LYS A 71 24.24 10.99 15.71
N ALA A 72 24.97 9.87 15.62
CA ALA A 72 25.23 9.00 16.76
C ALA A 72 26.09 9.65 17.85
N GLN A 73 26.98 10.58 17.47
CA GLN A 73 27.75 11.38 18.41
C GLN A 73 26.85 12.40 19.12
N LEU A 74 25.97 13.10 18.40
CA LEU A 74 24.99 14.01 18.99
C LEU A 74 24.05 13.29 19.97
N ALA A 75 23.57 12.08 19.62
CA ALA A 75 22.78 11.26 20.53
C ALA A 75 23.54 10.89 21.81
N ARG A 76 24.83 10.58 21.70
CA ARG A 76 25.70 10.29 22.87
C ARG A 76 25.95 11.52 23.75
N GLU A 77 25.92 12.71 23.17
CA GLU A 77 26.04 13.98 23.88
C GLU A 77 24.73 14.42 24.55
N GLY A 78 23.65 13.66 24.39
CA GLY A 78 22.38 13.87 25.09
C GLY A 78 21.42 14.84 24.39
N TYR A 79 21.64 15.15 23.11
CA TYR A 79 20.70 15.95 22.32
C TYR A 79 19.39 15.19 22.10
N ASP A 80 18.28 15.93 22.05
CA ASP A 80 16.95 15.40 21.78
C ASP A 80 16.84 14.80 20.37
N GLU A 81 16.04 13.73 20.24
CA GLU A 81 15.89 12.99 18.98
C GLU A 81 15.22 13.84 17.89
N GLU A 82 14.29 14.74 18.23
CA GLU A 82 13.69 15.65 17.26
C GLU A 82 14.71 16.63 16.71
N LEU A 83 15.56 17.20 17.56
CA LEU A 83 16.63 18.10 17.13
C LEU A 83 17.64 17.38 16.22
N ILE A 84 18.04 16.15 16.57
CA ILE A 84 18.94 15.34 15.73
C ILE A 84 18.31 15.04 14.37
N ARG A 85 17.00 14.84 14.31
CA ARG A 85 16.29 14.61 13.04
C ARG A 85 16.33 15.84 12.14
N LEU A 86 16.36 17.04 12.72
CA LEU A 86 16.35 18.31 12.00
C LEU A 86 17.77 18.83 11.67
N CYS A 87 18.83 18.16 12.12
CA CYS A 87 20.21 18.64 11.96
C CYS A 87 20.72 18.64 10.51
N ASP A 88 20.11 17.86 9.60
CA ASP A 88 20.42 17.82 8.16
C ASP A 88 19.26 18.30 7.28
N SER A 89 18.30 19.02 7.88
CA SER A 89 17.16 19.58 7.15
C SER A 89 17.51 20.89 6.43
N PHE A 90 16.85 21.13 5.28
CA PHE A 90 17.13 22.28 4.39
C PHE A 90 16.08 23.40 4.48
N PHE A 91 15.09 23.31 5.38
CA PHE A 91 14.09 24.37 5.52
C PHE A 91 14.65 25.54 6.35
N ASP A 92 14.23 26.75 5.99
CA ASP A 92 14.57 27.96 6.72
C ASP A 92 13.85 27.97 8.07
N THR A 93 14.58 28.32 9.12
CA THR A 93 14.07 28.38 10.49
C THR A 93 14.80 29.48 11.26
N GLU A 94 14.09 30.11 12.19
CA GLU A 94 14.64 31.10 13.11
C GLU A 94 14.92 30.51 14.50
N ASP A 95 14.64 29.21 14.70
CA ASP A 95 14.87 28.54 15.97
C ASP A 95 16.37 28.36 16.23
N GLU A 96 16.88 29.07 17.24
CA GLU A 96 18.30 29.05 17.64
C GLU A 96 18.80 27.63 17.95
N ALA A 97 17.98 26.77 18.57
CA ALA A 97 18.39 25.40 18.92
C ALA A 97 18.60 24.54 17.66
N ILE A 98 17.80 24.75 16.61
CA ILE A 98 17.96 24.06 15.33
C ILE A 98 19.20 24.59 14.58
N LEU A 99 19.47 25.88 14.65
CA LEU A 99 20.66 26.47 14.02
C LEU A 99 21.95 25.98 14.68
N ASP A 100 21.99 25.96 16.02
CA ASP A 100 23.14 25.49 16.80
C ASP A 100 23.47 24.01 16.51
N ILE A 101 22.44 23.14 16.48
CA ILE A 101 22.67 21.72 16.20
C ILE A 101 23.09 21.48 14.75
N ARG A 102 22.61 22.29 13.79
CA ARG A 102 23.05 22.24 12.38
C ARG A 102 24.53 22.60 12.25
N GLU A 103 24.98 23.66 12.92
CA GLU A 103 26.39 24.03 12.91
C GLU A 103 27.26 22.93 13.51
N LYS A 104 26.87 22.42 14.69
CA LYS A 104 27.59 21.33 15.36
C LYS A 104 27.62 20.04 14.52
N PHE A 105 26.50 19.69 13.90
CA PHE A 105 26.40 18.56 12.98
C PHE A 105 27.35 18.74 11.79
N ALA A 106 27.42 19.94 11.18
CA ALA A 106 28.31 20.22 10.07
C ALA A 106 29.79 20.04 10.47
N GLN A 107 30.19 20.54 11.65
CA GLN A 107 31.54 20.37 12.19
C GLN A 107 31.87 18.89 12.44
N LEU A 108 30.96 18.14 13.08
CA LEU A 108 31.15 16.70 13.33
C LEU A 108 31.22 15.89 12.03
N ASN A 109 30.34 16.19 11.07
CA ASN A 109 30.31 15.51 9.79
C ASN A 109 31.61 15.73 9.00
N ALA A 110 32.14 16.96 8.97
CA ALA A 110 33.43 17.27 8.36
C ALA A 110 34.58 16.49 9.04
N ARG A 111 34.61 16.50 10.37
CA ARG A 111 35.62 15.75 11.15
C ARG A 111 35.59 14.26 10.86
N TYR A 112 34.40 13.64 10.82
CA TYR A 112 34.27 12.22 10.53
C TYR A 112 34.63 11.91 9.08
N LYS A 113 34.27 12.78 8.13
CA LYS A 113 34.64 12.64 6.72
C LYS A 113 36.16 12.60 6.53
N ASP A 114 36.88 13.47 7.23
CA ASP A 114 38.34 13.48 7.20
C ASP A 114 38.92 12.24 7.89
N ALA A 115 38.35 11.81 9.01
CA ALA A 115 38.79 10.63 9.74
C ALA A 115 38.65 9.33 8.91
N ILE A 116 37.57 9.20 8.13
CA ILE A 116 37.35 8.00 7.29
C ILE A 116 38.07 8.06 5.94
N SER A 117 38.67 9.20 5.54
CA SER A 117 39.30 9.37 4.22
C SER A 117 40.30 8.26 3.87
N LYS A 118 41.13 7.85 4.84
CA LYS A 118 42.10 6.75 4.69
C LYS A 118 41.41 5.41 4.49
N GLU A 119 40.33 5.17 5.23
CA GLU A 119 39.53 3.94 5.12
C GLU A 119 38.79 3.88 3.78
N VAL A 120 38.23 5.00 3.32
CA VAL A 120 37.61 5.14 2.00
C VAL A 120 38.60 4.72 0.92
N GLN A 121 39.82 5.27 0.95
CA GLN A 121 40.83 4.92 -0.04
C GLN A 121 41.20 3.44 0.00
N LYS A 122 41.39 2.87 1.21
CA LYS A 122 41.66 1.45 1.39
C LYS A 122 40.56 0.55 0.81
N VAL A 123 39.29 0.94 0.96
CA VAL A 123 38.15 0.21 0.38
C VAL A 123 38.11 0.37 -1.14
N LYS A 124 38.41 1.56 -1.67
CA LYS A 124 38.49 1.78 -3.13
C LYS A 124 39.60 0.97 -3.78
N ASP A 125 40.77 0.93 -3.15
CA ASP A 125 41.93 0.15 -3.62
C ASP A 125 41.63 -1.36 -3.61
N ALA A 126 40.78 -1.83 -2.70
CA ALA A 126 40.29 -3.21 -2.64
C ALA A 126 39.20 -3.53 -3.70
N GLY A 127 38.80 -2.57 -4.54
CA GLY A 127 37.77 -2.73 -5.57
C GLY A 127 36.37 -2.26 -5.15
N GLY A 128 36.23 -1.63 -3.98
CA GLY A 128 34.98 -1.04 -3.49
C GLY A 128 33.98 -2.06 -2.94
N LEU A 129 32.69 -1.70 -2.96
CA LEU A 129 31.64 -2.55 -2.39
C LEU A 129 31.33 -3.73 -3.31
N TYR A 130 31.40 -4.96 -2.76
CA TYR A 130 31.05 -6.18 -3.47
C TYR A 130 29.67 -6.71 -3.07
N ILE A 131 28.76 -6.76 -4.04
CA ILE A 131 27.39 -7.23 -3.84
C ILE A 131 27.28 -8.68 -4.30
N ILE A 132 26.95 -9.57 -3.36
CA ILE A 132 26.63 -10.97 -3.65
C ILE A 132 25.13 -11.16 -3.50
N GLY A 133 24.45 -11.61 -4.55
CA GLY A 133 23.12 -12.22 -4.43
C GLY A 133 23.27 -13.73 -4.30
N SER A 134 22.75 -14.33 -3.23
CA SER A 134 22.80 -15.79 -3.05
C SER A 134 21.82 -16.52 -3.95
N GLU A 135 20.77 -15.82 -4.39
CA GLU A 135 19.68 -16.31 -5.24
C GLU A 135 19.15 -15.12 -6.07
N ARG A 136 18.19 -15.39 -6.96
CA ARG A 136 17.43 -14.36 -7.69
C ARG A 136 16.08 -14.11 -7.04
N HIS A 137 15.67 -12.85 -6.96
CA HIS A 137 14.31 -12.52 -6.56
C HIS A 137 13.31 -12.81 -7.68
N GLU A 138 12.02 -12.88 -7.33
CA GLU A 138 10.91 -12.98 -8.29
C GLU A 138 10.89 -11.84 -9.32
N SER A 139 11.40 -10.67 -8.95
CA SER A 139 11.44 -9.49 -9.80
C SER A 139 12.86 -9.01 -10.05
N ARG A 140 13.17 -8.76 -11.32
CA ARG A 140 14.46 -8.21 -11.75
C ARG A 140 14.74 -6.83 -11.15
N ARG A 141 13.67 -6.09 -10.83
CA ARG A 141 13.76 -4.78 -10.17
C ARG A 141 14.45 -4.88 -8.81
N VAL A 142 14.12 -5.90 -8.01
CA VAL A 142 14.70 -6.10 -6.68
C VAL A 142 16.17 -6.49 -6.78
N ASP A 143 16.52 -7.37 -7.72
CA ASP A 143 17.91 -7.71 -8.00
C ASP A 143 18.74 -6.48 -8.41
N ASN A 144 18.19 -5.62 -9.28
CA ASN A 144 18.86 -4.39 -9.69
C ASN A 144 18.98 -3.38 -8.55
N GLN A 145 18.02 -3.32 -7.62
CA GLN A 145 18.13 -2.51 -6.41
C GLN A 145 19.24 -3.00 -5.50
N LEU A 146 19.44 -4.32 -5.39
CA LEU A 146 20.56 -4.90 -4.66
C LEU A 146 21.90 -4.55 -5.33
N ARG A 147 21.99 -4.71 -6.66
CA ARG A 147 23.19 -4.30 -7.45
C ARG A 147 23.53 -2.83 -7.29
N GLY A 148 22.52 -1.96 -7.35
CA GLY A 148 22.67 -0.51 -7.23
C GLY A 148 23.10 -0.01 -5.84
N ARG A 149 23.36 -0.92 -4.90
CA ARG A 149 24.03 -0.60 -3.63
C ARG A 149 25.53 -0.37 -3.82
N SER A 150 26.16 -1.05 -4.78
CA SER A 150 27.55 -0.79 -5.17
C SER A 150 27.66 0.25 -6.29
N GLY A 151 28.84 0.84 -6.44
CA GLY A 151 29.16 1.73 -7.57
C GLY A 151 28.47 3.10 -7.51
N ARG A 152 28.14 3.58 -6.31
CA ARG A 152 27.49 4.89 -6.13
C ARG A 152 28.49 6.02 -6.41
N GLN A 153 28.02 7.11 -7.01
CA GLN A 153 28.84 8.30 -7.32
C GLN A 153 30.14 8.00 -8.10
N GLY A 154 30.13 6.93 -8.92
CA GLY A 154 31.31 6.52 -9.69
C GLY A 154 32.36 5.76 -8.89
N ASP A 155 32.07 5.38 -7.63
CA ASP A 155 32.95 4.54 -6.84
C ASP A 155 33.18 3.17 -7.51
N PRO A 156 34.33 2.53 -7.29
CA PRO A 156 34.53 1.15 -7.71
C PRO A 156 33.55 0.22 -6.99
N GLY A 157 33.18 -0.86 -7.66
CA GLY A 157 32.30 -1.87 -7.10
C GLY A 157 31.99 -2.95 -8.10
N ALA A 158 31.57 -4.10 -7.60
CA ALA A 158 31.15 -5.21 -8.44
C ALA A 158 29.98 -5.96 -7.81
N SER A 159 29.22 -6.63 -8.66
CA SER A 159 28.10 -7.47 -8.21
C SER A 159 28.10 -8.81 -8.91
N MET A 160 27.79 -9.86 -8.16
CA MET A 160 27.69 -11.22 -8.66
C MET A 160 26.49 -11.92 -8.02
N PHE A 161 25.82 -12.75 -8.80
CA PHE A 161 24.73 -13.58 -8.30
C PHE A 161 25.12 -15.03 -8.47
N PHE A 162 25.00 -15.78 -7.39
CA PHE A 162 25.10 -17.23 -7.39
C PHE A 162 23.68 -17.78 -7.50
N LEU A 163 23.52 -18.87 -8.24
CA LEU A 163 22.24 -19.54 -8.41
C LEU A 163 22.49 -21.05 -8.35
N SER A 164 21.53 -21.78 -7.80
CA SER A 164 21.44 -23.23 -7.86
C SER A 164 20.20 -23.65 -8.64
N PHE A 165 20.26 -24.79 -9.34
CA PHE A 165 19.07 -25.39 -9.96
C PHE A 165 17.99 -25.78 -8.93
N GLU A 166 18.37 -25.90 -7.66
CA GLU A 166 17.46 -26.18 -6.56
C GLU A 166 16.74 -24.92 -6.03
N ASP A 167 17.12 -23.73 -6.49
CA ASP A 167 16.50 -22.47 -6.07
C ASP A 167 15.02 -22.42 -6.50
N ASP A 168 14.17 -21.83 -5.66
CA ASP A 168 12.72 -21.79 -5.90
C ASP A 168 12.34 -21.16 -7.24
N LEU A 169 13.06 -20.12 -7.66
CA LEU A 169 12.84 -19.47 -8.96
C LEU A 169 13.03 -20.46 -10.11
N LEU A 170 14.13 -21.23 -10.10
CA LEU A 170 14.45 -22.16 -11.18
C LEU A 170 13.60 -23.43 -11.09
N ARG A 171 13.31 -23.90 -9.89
CA ARG A 171 12.43 -25.05 -9.65
C ARG A 171 11.01 -24.81 -10.15
N LEU A 172 10.45 -23.62 -9.87
CA LEU A 172 9.07 -23.31 -10.21
C LEU A 172 8.90 -22.78 -11.64
N PHE A 173 9.93 -22.12 -12.19
CA PHE A 173 9.80 -21.35 -13.44
C PHE A 173 10.94 -21.56 -14.45
N GLY A 174 11.92 -22.41 -14.15
CA GLY A 174 13.01 -22.73 -15.07
C GLY A 174 12.57 -23.52 -16.31
N GLY A 175 11.37 -24.10 -16.28
CA GLY A 175 10.80 -24.88 -17.37
C GLY A 175 11.55 -26.18 -17.66
N GLU A 176 10.98 -27.02 -18.52
CA GLU A 176 11.56 -28.35 -18.82
C GLU A 176 12.96 -28.28 -19.42
N ARG A 177 13.28 -27.19 -20.13
CA ARG A 177 14.59 -27.04 -20.80
C ARG A 177 15.74 -26.90 -19.80
N LEU A 178 15.56 -26.15 -18.71
CA LEU A 178 16.59 -26.00 -17.69
C LEU A 178 16.76 -27.30 -16.89
N LEU A 179 15.67 -28.00 -16.59
CA LEU A 179 15.71 -29.30 -15.93
C LEU A 179 16.45 -30.36 -16.76
N ARG A 180 16.20 -30.42 -18.08
CA ARG A 180 16.93 -31.33 -18.97
C ARG A 180 18.43 -31.05 -19.01
N ILE A 181 18.82 -29.76 -19.05
CA ILE A 181 20.23 -29.36 -19.03
C ILE A 181 20.87 -29.76 -17.69
N ALA A 182 20.22 -29.47 -16.56
CA ALA A 182 20.69 -29.83 -15.24
C ALA A 182 20.91 -31.35 -15.11
N ASN A 183 19.93 -32.15 -15.54
CA ASN A 183 19.99 -33.62 -15.50
C ASN A 183 21.04 -34.23 -16.45
N SER A 184 21.44 -33.50 -17.50
CA SER A 184 22.44 -33.96 -18.47
C SER A 184 23.88 -33.59 -18.11
N MET A 185 24.09 -32.77 -17.08
CA MET A 185 25.43 -32.39 -16.65
C MET A 185 26.06 -33.44 -15.73
N PRO A 186 27.40 -33.58 -15.75
CA PRO A 186 28.10 -34.41 -14.78
C PRO A 186 27.81 -33.89 -13.36
N GLN A 187 27.50 -34.80 -12.43
CA GLN A 187 27.29 -34.48 -11.01
C GLN A 187 28.61 -34.24 -10.28
N SER A 188 29.39 -33.28 -10.78
CA SER A 188 30.51 -32.72 -10.05
C SER A 188 30.10 -31.33 -9.58
N ASP A 189 30.01 -31.16 -8.26
CA ASP A 189 29.53 -29.93 -7.59
C ASP A 189 30.37 -28.67 -7.87
N GLU A 190 31.48 -28.78 -8.61
CA GLU A 190 32.47 -27.72 -8.79
C GLU A 190 32.45 -27.04 -10.17
N ILE A 191 31.58 -27.45 -11.11
CA ILE A 191 31.52 -26.80 -12.43
C ILE A 191 30.73 -25.49 -12.32
N VAL A 192 31.45 -24.36 -12.33
CA VAL A 192 30.83 -23.03 -12.50
C VAL A 192 30.34 -22.89 -13.95
N ILE A 193 29.02 -23.01 -14.13
CA ILE A 193 28.38 -22.86 -15.45
C ILE A 193 28.33 -21.38 -15.80
N ASN A 194 29.32 -20.90 -16.55
CA ASN A 194 29.31 -19.53 -17.09
C ASN A 194 28.68 -19.52 -18.49
N MET A 195 27.36 -19.75 -18.56
CA MET A 195 26.64 -19.72 -19.84
C MET A 195 25.77 -18.48 -19.93
N ARG A 196 26.19 -17.49 -20.74
CA ARG A 196 25.34 -16.33 -21.14
C ARG A 196 23.94 -16.74 -21.61
N ILE A 197 23.80 -17.97 -22.14
CA ILE A 197 22.54 -18.56 -22.64
C ILE A 197 21.52 -18.76 -21.51
N MET A 198 21.95 -19.04 -20.27
CA MET A 198 21.05 -19.27 -19.14
C MET A 198 20.45 -17.96 -18.59
N SER A 199 21.15 -16.84 -18.71
CA SER A 199 20.67 -15.53 -18.28
C SER A 199 19.31 -15.16 -18.89
N ASN A 200 19.09 -15.48 -20.16
CA ASN A 200 17.82 -15.21 -20.85
C ASN A 200 16.68 -16.08 -20.31
N SER A 201 16.97 -17.33 -19.94
CA SER A 201 15.95 -18.25 -19.39
C SER A 201 15.52 -17.81 -17.99
N ILE A 202 16.48 -17.36 -17.17
CA ILE A 202 16.22 -16.78 -15.85
C ILE A 202 15.40 -15.49 -15.98
N GLU A 203 15.75 -14.64 -16.94
CA GLU A 203 15.00 -13.41 -17.20
C GLU A 203 13.56 -13.69 -17.63
N ASN A 204 13.33 -14.69 -18.48
CA ASN A 204 11.99 -15.09 -18.90
C ASN A 204 11.16 -15.65 -17.73
N ALA A 205 11.79 -16.44 -16.85
CA ALA A 205 11.16 -16.91 -15.62
C ALA A 205 10.70 -15.74 -14.73
N GLN A 206 11.56 -14.74 -14.50
CA GLN A 206 11.21 -13.53 -13.74
C GLN A 206 10.06 -12.75 -14.41
N LYS A 207 10.09 -12.57 -15.74
CA LYS A 207 8.99 -11.91 -16.48
C LYS A 207 7.65 -12.63 -16.33
N GLY A 208 7.66 -13.97 -16.33
CA GLY A 208 6.46 -14.77 -16.10
C GLY A 208 5.82 -14.51 -14.73
N ILE A 209 6.64 -14.41 -13.67
CA ILE A 209 6.18 -14.11 -12.31
C ILE A 209 5.69 -12.67 -12.20
N GLU A 210 6.42 -11.71 -12.78
CA GLU A 210 6.00 -10.30 -12.81
C GLU A 210 4.64 -10.14 -13.50
N SER A 211 4.42 -10.83 -14.62
CA SER A 211 3.12 -10.84 -15.31
C SER A 211 2.01 -11.44 -14.42
N ARG A 212 2.27 -12.57 -13.76
CA ARG A 212 1.31 -13.18 -12.83
C ARG A 212 0.96 -12.25 -11.66
N ASN A 213 1.95 -11.59 -11.08
CA ASN A 213 1.75 -10.62 -10.00
C ASN A 213 1.01 -9.36 -10.48
N PHE A 214 1.27 -8.92 -11.71
CA PHE A 214 0.51 -7.84 -12.35
C PHE A 214 -0.96 -8.21 -12.55
N SER A 215 -1.27 -9.40 -13.07
CA SER A 215 -2.65 -9.87 -13.21
C SER A 215 -3.38 -9.96 -11.87
N ARG A 216 -2.72 -10.49 -10.83
CA ARG A 216 -3.29 -10.52 -9.47
C ARG A 216 -3.63 -9.11 -8.98
N ARG A 217 -2.70 -8.16 -9.12
CA ARG A 217 -2.92 -6.77 -8.72
C ARG A 217 -4.04 -6.10 -9.51
N LYS A 218 -4.10 -6.34 -10.82
CA LYS A 218 -5.19 -5.86 -11.68
C LYS A 218 -6.54 -6.38 -11.20
N ASN A 219 -6.65 -7.67 -10.88
CA ASN A 219 -7.89 -8.23 -10.39
C ASN A 219 -8.32 -7.60 -9.06
N VAL A 220 -7.41 -7.46 -8.09
CA VAL A 220 -7.69 -6.77 -6.83
C VAL A 220 -8.16 -5.33 -7.06
N LEU A 221 -7.51 -4.59 -7.97
CA LEU A 221 -7.90 -3.22 -8.32
C LEU A 221 -9.30 -3.19 -8.95
N MET A 222 -9.61 -4.11 -9.87
CA MET A 222 -10.93 -4.16 -10.50
C MET A 222 -12.07 -4.41 -9.50
N TYR A 223 -11.84 -5.26 -8.49
CA TYR A 223 -12.82 -5.46 -7.41
C TYR A 223 -12.93 -4.22 -6.51
N ASP A 224 -11.81 -3.56 -6.20
CA ASP A 224 -11.82 -2.33 -5.41
C ASP A 224 -12.47 -1.17 -6.16
N ASP A 225 -12.34 -1.07 -7.48
CA ASP A 225 -12.94 -0.01 -8.30
C ASP A 225 -14.47 0.06 -8.13
N VAL A 226 -15.14 -1.11 -8.04
CA VAL A 226 -16.59 -1.18 -7.78
C VAL A 226 -16.92 -0.63 -6.40
N MET A 227 -16.18 -1.05 -5.37
CA MET A 227 -16.38 -0.57 -4.00
C MET A 227 -16.03 0.91 -3.87
N ASN A 228 -15.04 1.39 -4.62
CA ASN A 228 -14.59 2.77 -4.61
C ASN A 228 -15.64 3.70 -5.24
N GLN A 229 -16.32 3.26 -6.30
CA GLN A 229 -17.47 4.00 -6.88
C GLN A 229 -18.63 4.10 -5.88
N GLN A 230 -18.99 3.01 -5.19
CA GLN A 230 -20.02 3.07 -4.16
C GLN A 230 -19.59 4.00 -3.02
N ARG A 231 -18.34 3.85 -2.55
CA ARG A 231 -17.78 4.65 -1.46
C ARG A 231 -17.77 6.13 -1.79
N SER A 232 -17.43 6.52 -3.02
CA SER A 232 -17.38 7.93 -3.42
C SER A 232 -18.77 8.58 -3.38
N ILE A 233 -19.82 7.85 -3.79
CA ILE A 233 -21.21 8.32 -3.71
C ILE A 233 -21.64 8.47 -2.24
N ILE A 234 -21.43 7.43 -1.42
CA ILE A 234 -21.82 7.47 0.00
C ILE A 234 -21.06 8.55 0.77
N TYR A 235 -19.75 8.72 0.50
CA TYR A 235 -18.96 9.75 1.15
C TYR A 235 -19.33 11.16 0.70
N LYS A 236 -19.78 11.32 -0.55
CA LYS A 236 -20.34 12.58 -1.03
C LYS A 236 -21.62 12.93 -0.28
N GLN A 237 -22.59 12.02 -0.23
CA GLN A 237 -23.85 12.23 0.50
C GLN A 237 -23.60 12.49 1.99
N ARG A 238 -22.72 11.71 2.62
CA ARG A 238 -22.34 11.91 4.03
C ARG A 238 -21.71 13.29 4.26
N ARG A 239 -20.90 13.77 3.32
CA ARG A 239 -20.28 15.09 3.41
C ARG A 239 -21.31 16.20 3.27
N GLU A 240 -22.27 16.06 2.34
CA GLU A 240 -23.36 17.03 2.18
C GLU A 240 -24.13 17.21 3.50
N VAL A 241 -24.45 16.11 4.20
CA VAL A 241 -25.10 16.16 5.52
C VAL A 241 -24.19 16.78 6.60
N LEU A 242 -22.91 16.35 6.68
CA LEU A 242 -21.99 16.84 7.71
C LEU A 242 -21.59 18.32 7.55
N ASP A 243 -21.59 18.82 6.32
CA ASP A 243 -21.29 20.22 6.01
C ASP A 243 -22.52 21.13 6.19
N GLY A 244 -23.67 20.57 6.60
CA GLY A 244 -24.91 21.31 6.86
C GLY A 244 -25.60 21.81 5.59
N ALA A 245 -25.47 21.10 4.46
CA ALA A 245 -26.22 21.41 3.26
C ALA A 245 -27.72 21.15 3.47
N ASP A 246 -28.58 21.94 2.85
CA ASP A 246 -30.01 21.70 2.86
C ASP A 246 -30.35 20.44 2.04
N VAL A 247 -30.88 19.42 2.71
CA VAL A 247 -31.22 18.12 2.10
C VAL A 247 -32.73 17.94 1.88
N GLN A 248 -33.54 19.02 2.01
CA GLN A 248 -35.00 18.94 1.84
C GLN A 248 -35.41 18.23 0.55
N ASP A 249 -34.83 18.70 -0.55
CA ASP A 249 -35.20 18.23 -1.88
C ASP A 249 -34.78 16.78 -2.06
N THR A 250 -33.65 16.38 -1.46
CA THR A 250 -33.21 14.98 -1.42
C THR A 250 -34.23 14.12 -0.69
N ILE A 251 -34.71 14.54 0.48
CA ILE A 251 -35.71 13.78 1.26
C ILE A 251 -37.06 13.73 0.53
N LYS A 252 -37.51 14.85 -0.05
CA LYS A 252 -38.74 14.90 -0.87
C LYS A 252 -38.65 13.96 -2.07
N ASN A 253 -37.51 13.94 -2.77
CA ASN A 253 -37.28 13.01 -3.88
C ASN A 253 -37.22 11.54 -3.42
N MET A 254 -36.67 11.26 -2.23
CA MET A 254 -36.68 9.92 -1.64
C MET A 254 -38.10 9.46 -1.30
N MET A 255 -38.91 10.34 -0.70
CA MET A 255 -40.32 10.06 -0.43
C MET A 255 -41.09 9.79 -1.73
N ASP A 256 -40.91 10.63 -2.74
CA ASP A 256 -41.57 10.47 -4.04
C ASP A 256 -41.20 9.16 -4.74
N SER A 257 -39.91 8.82 -4.75
CA SER A 257 -39.41 7.58 -5.34
C SER A 257 -39.95 6.35 -4.60
N TRP A 258 -40.05 6.42 -3.28
CA TRP A 258 -40.62 5.34 -2.45
C TRP A 258 -42.12 5.18 -2.70
N ILE A 259 -42.89 6.27 -2.75
CA ILE A 259 -44.32 6.25 -3.04
C ILE A 259 -44.57 5.67 -4.43
N THR A 260 -43.88 6.19 -5.45
CA THR A 260 -44.01 5.77 -6.84
C THR A 260 -43.75 4.27 -7.00
N SER A 261 -42.60 3.77 -6.50
CA SER A 261 -42.25 2.35 -6.59
C SER A 261 -43.22 1.43 -5.84
N SER A 262 -43.80 1.90 -4.73
CA SER A 262 -44.77 1.13 -3.94
C SER A 262 -46.12 1.03 -4.64
N VAL A 263 -46.58 2.11 -5.25
CA VAL A 263 -47.83 2.12 -6.04
C VAL A 263 -47.65 1.31 -7.32
N GLU A 264 -46.52 1.44 -8.03
CA GLU A 264 -46.21 0.62 -9.20
C GLU A 264 -46.23 -0.88 -8.89
N GLN A 265 -45.68 -1.28 -7.74
CA GLN A 265 -45.69 -2.67 -7.32
C GLN A 265 -47.12 -3.19 -7.09
N ALA A 266 -47.95 -2.40 -6.41
CA ALA A 266 -49.31 -2.79 -6.03
C ALA A 266 -50.34 -2.68 -7.16
N CYS A 267 -50.13 -1.76 -8.09
CA CYS A 267 -50.96 -1.51 -9.27
C CYS A 267 -50.35 -2.13 -10.55
N SER A 268 -49.60 -3.22 -10.41
CA SER A 268 -48.87 -3.87 -11.51
C SER A 268 -49.75 -4.67 -12.47
N ALA A 269 -51.03 -4.91 -12.13
CA ALA A 269 -51.99 -5.60 -13.00
C ALA A 269 -52.64 -4.64 -14.00
N ASP A 270 -53.06 -5.18 -15.15
CA ASP A 270 -53.63 -4.41 -16.26
C ASP A 270 -54.98 -3.76 -15.94
N SER A 271 -55.73 -4.33 -14.98
CA SER A 271 -57.05 -3.85 -14.56
C SER A 271 -57.01 -3.34 -13.12
N PRO A 272 -57.63 -2.18 -12.80
CA PRO A 272 -57.80 -1.71 -11.42
C PRO A 272 -58.52 -2.69 -10.50
N GLU A 273 -59.33 -3.61 -11.04
CA GLU A 273 -60.01 -4.67 -10.26
C GLU A 273 -59.02 -5.66 -9.64
N ASP A 274 -57.87 -5.85 -10.27
CA ASP A 274 -56.82 -6.80 -9.87
C ASP A 274 -55.70 -6.12 -9.06
N TRP A 275 -55.82 -4.82 -8.76
CA TRP A 275 -54.83 -4.09 -7.96
C TRP A 275 -54.89 -4.47 -6.49
N ASN A 276 -53.71 -4.51 -5.85
CA ASN A 276 -53.60 -4.84 -4.44
C ASN A 276 -53.66 -3.58 -3.58
N PHE A 277 -54.86 -3.04 -3.40
CA PHE A 277 -55.08 -1.85 -2.55
C PHE A 277 -54.75 -2.08 -1.08
N ASP A 278 -54.88 -3.31 -0.58
CA ASP A 278 -54.51 -3.65 0.79
C ASP A 278 -53.00 -3.52 1.00
N LEU A 279 -52.18 -3.90 0.01
CA LEU A 279 -50.71 -3.74 0.07
C LEU A 279 -50.30 -2.27 0.23
N ILE A 280 -50.85 -1.37 -0.59
CA ILE A 280 -50.56 0.08 -0.48
C ILE A 280 -51.04 0.62 0.87
N ARG A 281 -52.25 0.21 1.30
CA ARG A 281 -52.84 0.66 2.55
C ARG A 281 -51.97 0.26 3.74
N GLU A 282 -51.57 -1.00 3.82
CA GLU A 282 -50.74 -1.53 4.90
C GLU A 282 -49.35 -0.90 4.90
N GLN A 283 -48.73 -0.74 3.73
CA GLN A 283 -47.38 -0.20 3.60
C GLN A 283 -47.25 1.25 4.13
N PHE A 284 -48.29 2.07 3.95
CA PHE A 284 -48.30 3.47 4.40
C PHE A 284 -49.16 3.71 5.65
N GLN A 285 -49.63 2.64 6.31
CA GLN A 285 -50.58 2.73 7.41
C GLN A 285 -50.03 3.56 8.57
N GLY A 286 -50.83 4.51 9.06
CA GLY A 286 -50.43 5.39 10.16
C GLY A 286 -49.46 6.52 9.76
N MET A 287 -48.91 6.49 8.54
CA MET A 287 -48.10 7.58 7.97
C MET A 287 -48.93 8.43 7.01
N PHE A 288 -49.45 7.83 5.94
CA PHE A 288 -50.20 8.52 4.87
C PHE A 288 -51.58 7.91 4.61
N THR A 289 -51.83 6.70 5.12
CA THR A 289 -53.07 5.96 4.92
C THR A 289 -53.68 5.53 6.25
N THR A 290 -54.98 5.27 6.21
CA THR A 290 -55.82 4.81 7.30
C THR A 290 -56.57 3.55 6.86
N ASP A 291 -57.18 2.83 7.81
CA ASP A 291 -57.92 1.59 7.54
C ASP A 291 -59.10 1.75 6.56
N ARG A 292 -59.51 3.01 6.32
CA ARG A 292 -60.62 3.39 5.45
C ARG A 292 -60.18 3.76 4.03
N ASP A 293 -58.89 3.97 3.79
CA ASP A 293 -58.38 4.40 2.49
C ASP A 293 -58.41 3.26 1.46
N PHE A 294 -58.47 3.60 0.17
CA PHE A 294 -58.44 2.64 -0.95
C PHE A 294 -59.47 1.52 -0.86
N ARG A 295 -60.69 1.85 -0.44
CA ARG A 295 -61.87 0.96 -0.47
C ARG A 295 -62.83 1.47 -1.54
N TYR A 296 -62.62 1.04 -2.78
CA TYR A 296 -63.41 1.49 -3.92
C TYR A 296 -64.57 0.53 -4.20
N THR A 297 -65.70 1.09 -4.65
CA THR A 297 -66.79 0.30 -5.25
C THR A 297 -66.45 -0.04 -6.70
N PRO A 298 -67.07 -1.07 -7.32
CA PRO A 298 -66.79 -1.44 -8.71
C PRO A 298 -66.92 -0.26 -9.69
N ALA A 299 -67.93 0.60 -9.52
CA ALA A 299 -68.14 1.79 -10.35
C ALA A 299 -67.05 2.87 -10.19
N GLN A 300 -66.27 2.85 -9.10
CA GLN A 300 -65.16 3.78 -8.86
C GLN A 300 -63.83 3.24 -9.37
N LEU A 301 -63.73 1.93 -9.66
CA LEU A 301 -62.53 1.31 -10.19
C LEU A 301 -62.33 1.66 -11.68
N ASP A 302 -63.42 1.83 -12.43
CA ASP A 302 -63.39 2.15 -13.87
C ASP A 302 -62.71 3.49 -14.20
N GLU A 303 -62.68 4.43 -13.25
CA GLU A 303 -62.06 5.77 -13.42
C GLU A 303 -60.70 5.90 -12.71
N LEU A 304 -60.23 4.82 -12.07
CA LEU A 304 -59.06 4.88 -11.20
C LEU A 304 -57.77 4.65 -12.00
N THR A 305 -56.79 5.54 -11.82
CA THR A 305 -55.45 5.40 -12.39
C THR A 305 -54.41 5.25 -11.29
N ALA A 306 -53.31 4.54 -11.58
CA ALA A 306 -52.20 4.40 -10.66
C ALA A 306 -51.57 5.78 -10.36
N GLU A 307 -51.53 6.66 -11.36
CA GLU A 307 -51.08 8.05 -11.23
C GLU A 307 -51.91 8.83 -10.20
N PHE A 308 -53.24 8.69 -10.22
CA PHE A 308 -54.11 9.32 -9.24
C PHE A 308 -53.81 8.86 -7.80
N ILE A 309 -53.54 7.56 -7.61
CA ILE A 309 -53.18 7.01 -6.29
C ILE A 309 -51.81 7.54 -5.85
N THR A 310 -50.83 7.56 -6.75
CA THR A 310 -49.49 8.12 -6.50
C THR A 310 -49.58 9.58 -6.07
N ASP A 311 -50.31 10.41 -6.81
CA ASP A 311 -50.48 11.83 -6.50
C ASP A 311 -51.23 12.04 -5.17
N LEU A 312 -52.27 11.24 -4.89
CA LEU A 312 -52.99 11.30 -3.62
C LEU A 312 -52.08 11.01 -2.42
N ILE A 313 -51.23 9.99 -2.50
CA ILE A 313 -50.29 9.64 -1.42
C ILE A 313 -49.17 10.68 -1.33
N ARG A 314 -48.66 11.17 -2.47
CA ARG A 314 -47.66 12.23 -2.55
C ARG A 314 -48.13 13.51 -1.87
N ASP A 315 -49.35 13.95 -2.16
CA ASP A 315 -49.93 15.15 -1.55
C ASP A 315 -50.07 14.99 -0.03
N ARG A 316 -50.53 13.82 0.43
CA ARG A 316 -50.63 13.53 1.87
C ARG A 316 -49.25 13.49 2.53
N ALA A 317 -48.25 12.93 1.87
CA ALA A 317 -46.87 12.91 2.37
C ALA A 317 -46.29 14.33 2.49
N LEU A 318 -46.47 15.17 1.47
CA LEU A 318 -46.04 16.57 1.49
C LEU A 318 -46.77 17.39 2.56
N GLN A 319 -48.07 17.20 2.72
CA GLN A 319 -48.84 17.85 3.79
C GLN A 319 -48.35 17.42 5.17
N ARG A 320 -48.06 16.11 5.35
CA ARG A 320 -47.53 15.60 6.61
C ARG A 320 -46.13 16.16 6.89
N TYR A 321 -45.27 16.21 5.88
CA TYR A 321 -43.95 16.81 5.98
C TYR A 321 -44.02 18.27 6.42
N ALA A 322 -44.84 19.08 5.73
CA ALA A 322 -45.05 20.49 6.08
C ALA A 322 -45.64 20.66 7.49
N SER A 323 -46.53 19.76 7.92
CA SER A 323 -47.07 19.78 9.29
C SER A 323 -46.02 19.50 10.36
N GLN A 324 -45.03 18.65 10.05
CA GLN A 324 -43.92 18.35 10.97
C GLN A 324 -42.92 19.50 11.01
N GLU A 325 -42.58 20.09 9.86
CA GLU A 325 -41.73 21.28 9.80
C GLU A 325 -42.35 22.44 10.60
N ALA A 326 -43.66 22.64 10.50
CA ALA A 326 -44.37 23.65 11.28
C ALA A 326 -44.39 23.38 12.79
N LEU A 327 -44.37 22.11 13.22
CA LEU A 327 -44.39 21.71 14.62
C LEU A 327 -43.02 21.90 15.29
N PHE A 328 -41.95 21.53 14.61
CA PHE A 328 -40.58 21.57 15.13
C PHE A 328 -39.88 22.91 14.85
N GLY A 329 -40.35 23.68 13.86
CA GLY A 329 -39.69 24.88 13.36
C GLY A 329 -38.56 24.54 12.38
N SER A 330 -38.37 25.38 11.36
CA SER A 330 -37.48 25.06 10.24
C SER A 330 -36.06 24.73 10.68
N ASP A 331 -35.43 25.51 11.56
CA ASP A 331 -34.02 25.30 11.94
C ASP A 331 -33.78 23.93 12.58
N MET A 332 -34.62 23.54 13.57
CA MET A 332 -34.50 22.24 14.22
C MET A 332 -34.90 21.10 13.28
N PHE A 333 -35.85 21.34 12.38
CA PHE A 333 -36.25 20.34 11.39
C PHE A 333 -35.13 20.07 10.37
N ARG A 334 -34.36 21.09 9.95
CA ARG A 334 -33.14 20.90 9.12
C ARG A 334 -32.05 20.08 9.79
N GLU A 335 -31.94 20.14 11.12
CA GLU A 335 -30.98 19.31 11.86
C GLU A 335 -31.45 17.85 12.00
N VAL A 336 -32.77 17.62 11.93
CA VAL A 336 -33.36 16.27 11.98
C VAL A 336 -33.30 15.59 10.62
N GLU A 337 -33.45 16.36 9.54
CA GLU A 337 -33.30 15.95 8.14
C GLU A 337 -31.90 15.37 7.82
#